data_AF-A0A0M2HEH9-F1
#
_entry.id   AF-A0A0M2HEH9-F1
#
_cell.length_a   1.000
_cell.length_b   1.000
_cell.length_c   1.000
_cell.angle_alpha   90.00
_cell.angle_beta   90.00
_cell.angle_gamma   90.00
#
_symmetry.space_group_name_H-M   'P 1'
#
loop_
_entity.id
_entity.type
_entity.pdbx_description
1 polymer ?
#
loop_
_entity_poly.entity_id
_entity_poly.type
_entity_poly.pdbx_seq_one_letter_code
_entity_poly.pdbx_strand_id
1 'polypeptide(L)'
;MNDAARADAVYAALLARAGERWVQPRKERTARLLEYLDDPQKTYRVIHVTGTNGKTSTSRLIESLVRAHGLRTGLFTSPHLERFTERIMIDGEPIDDAAVADAWDEIAPFVEIVDAELGAAGEEPLTFFELLTALAFVAVADAPVDVLVLEVGMGGAWDSTNTADGDVAVFAPVDIDHADRLGETLVEIATVKAGIIKDGAAVVSAKQDAAVEAVLRAEAAKHGATIAFEGTDFALVEQRLAVGGQQLTVRGLAGTYAEEYLPLYGSHQAFNAALAIAAVESLVGGGAQAIAGDILAEGLGEATSPGRLQLVGAAPTVLVDAAHNPHGARALVTALRESFDFDEWGVVLGVLSDKDAAGIVDELAPIAAHVFATTPNSDRADGAEEIADLAEARDLRVTVHDDLSGAAEAAREWAAASDRRAVVIAGSVLLAGEALGLASAEDWKAGWSA
;
A
#
# COMPACT_ATOMS: atom_id res chain seq x y z
N MET A 1 1.41 -10.99 31.23
CA MET A 1 1.91 -10.50 29.93
C MET A 1 1.30 -9.12 29.74
N ASN A 2 2.06 -8.10 29.34
CA ASN A 2 1.46 -6.81 28.98
C ASN A 2 0.78 -6.94 27.61
N ASP A 3 -0.02 -5.95 27.21
CA ASP A 3 -0.79 -6.02 25.96
C ASP A 3 0.12 -6.14 24.73
N ALA A 4 1.24 -5.41 24.71
CA ALA A 4 2.24 -5.52 23.65
C ALA A 4 2.74 -6.97 23.45
N ALA A 5 3.13 -7.66 24.53
CA ALA A 5 3.57 -9.05 24.41
C ALA A 5 2.43 -10.03 24.07
N ARG A 6 1.16 -9.69 24.38
CA ARG A 6 0.01 -10.47 23.90
C ARG A 6 -0.14 -10.31 22.39
N ALA A 7 -0.12 -9.07 21.87
CA ALA A 7 -0.17 -8.80 20.43
C ALA A 7 1.01 -9.43 19.68
N ASP A 8 2.24 -9.38 20.23
CA ASP A 8 3.40 -10.04 19.65
C ASP A 8 3.21 -11.57 19.60
N ALA A 9 2.55 -12.17 20.59
CA ALA A 9 2.21 -13.59 20.59
C ALA A 9 1.17 -13.94 19.51
N VAL A 10 0.19 -13.06 19.26
CA VAL A 10 -0.73 -13.18 18.12
C VAL A 10 0.05 -13.19 16.82
N TYR A 11 0.97 -12.23 16.63
CA TYR A 11 1.77 -12.16 15.42
C TYR A 11 2.67 -13.40 15.23
N ALA A 12 3.29 -13.90 16.31
CA ALA A 12 4.04 -15.14 16.27
C ALA A 12 3.17 -16.36 15.87
N ALA A 13 1.92 -16.41 16.35
CA ALA A 13 0.97 -17.46 15.96
C ALA A 13 0.58 -17.36 14.48
N LEU A 14 0.40 -16.14 13.96
CA LEU A 14 0.18 -15.91 12.53
C LEU A 14 1.40 -16.35 11.70
N LEU A 15 2.62 -15.98 12.10
CA LEU A 15 3.86 -16.33 11.40
C LEU A 15 4.16 -17.84 11.37
N ALA A 16 3.61 -18.62 12.29
CA ALA A 16 3.70 -20.07 12.28
C ALA A 16 2.85 -20.74 11.18
N ARG A 17 1.94 -19.98 10.55
CA ARG A 17 1.11 -20.45 9.43
C ARG A 17 1.87 -20.38 8.11
N ALA A 18 1.28 -20.98 7.07
CA ALA A 18 1.76 -20.76 5.71
C ALA A 18 1.77 -19.24 5.43
N GLY A 19 2.94 -18.72 5.07
CA GLY A 19 3.22 -17.28 5.07
C GLY A 19 2.32 -16.47 4.14
N GLU A 20 2.38 -15.14 4.25
CA GLU A 20 1.53 -14.17 3.53
C GLU A 20 1.47 -14.38 2.01
N ARG A 21 2.52 -14.95 1.42
CA ARG A 21 2.59 -15.23 -0.01
C ARG A 21 1.95 -16.56 -0.39
N TRP A 22 1.59 -17.42 0.53
CA TRP A 22 0.98 -18.69 0.16
C TRP A 22 -0.52 -18.47 -0.05
N VAL A 23 -0.86 -18.00 -1.24
CA VAL A 23 -2.25 -17.73 -1.58
C VAL A 23 -2.82 -18.92 -2.33
N GLN A 24 -3.84 -19.53 -1.76
CA GLN A 24 -4.71 -20.42 -2.51
C GLN A 24 -5.83 -19.60 -3.14
N PRO A 25 -6.20 -19.83 -4.40
CA PRO A 25 -7.26 -19.10 -5.07
C PRO A 25 -8.65 -19.56 -4.58
N ARG A 26 -8.91 -19.44 -3.28
CA ARG A 26 -10.11 -19.91 -2.58
C ARG A 26 -10.36 -19.03 -1.35
N LYS A 27 -11.49 -18.32 -1.33
CA LYS A 27 -11.92 -17.49 -0.19
C LYS A 27 -12.85 -18.20 0.78
N GLU A 28 -13.31 -19.40 0.40
CA GLU A 28 -14.32 -20.19 1.11
C GLU A 28 -13.85 -20.59 2.52
N ARG A 29 -12.54 -20.76 2.71
CA ARG A 29 -11.95 -21.13 4.00
C ARG A 29 -11.98 -19.97 4.99
N THR A 30 -11.70 -18.76 4.51
CA THR A 30 -11.90 -17.53 5.30
C THR A 30 -13.39 -17.34 5.58
N ALA A 31 -14.26 -17.51 4.58
CA ALA A 31 -15.70 -17.39 4.76
C ALA A 31 -16.26 -18.37 5.80
N ARG A 32 -15.72 -19.60 5.85
CA ARG A 32 -16.11 -20.61 6.84
C ARG A 32 -15.77 -20.18 8.27
N LEU A 33 -14.61 -19.57 8.49
CA LEU A 33 -14.26 -18.99 9.79
C LEU A 33 -15.18 -17.82 10.15
N LEU A 34 -15.46 -16.92 9.20
CA LEU A 34 -16.33 -15.77 9.40
C LEU A 34 -17.79 -16.17 9.69
N GLU A 35 -18.27 -17.27 9.11
CA GLU A 35 -19.60 -17.83 9.41
C GLU A 35 -19.73 -18.23 10.89
N TYR A 36 -18.67 -18.81 11.48
CA TYR A 36 -18.66 -19.12 12.91
C TYR A 36 -18.67 -17.88 13.81
N LEU A 37 -18.21 -16.74 13.28
CA LEU A 37 -18.14 -15.44 13.94
C LEU A 37 -19.37 -14.56 13.68
N ASP A 38 -20.44 -15.13 13.08
CA ASP A 38 -21.67 -14.42 12.69
C ASP A 38 -21.44 -13.25 11.72
N ASP A 39 -20.51 -13.44 10.77
CA ASP A 39 -20.21 -12.52 9.66
C ASP A 39 -19.87 -11.06 10.07
N PRO A 40 -18.81 -10.83 10.88
CA PRO A 40 -18.44 -9.49 11.37
C PRO A 40 -18.17 -8.51 10.22
N GLN A 41 -17.71 -8.99 9.07
CA GLN A 41 -17.41 -8.22 7.86
C GLN A 41 -18.65 -7.60 7.18
N LYS A 42 -19.86 -7.88 7.66
CA LYS A 42 -21.13 -7.35 7.14
C LYS A 42 -21.74 -6.25 8.01
N THR A 43 -21.05 -5.83 9.07
CA THR A 43 -21.60 -4.90 10.08
C THR A 43 -21.34 -3.42 9.79
N TYR A 44 -20.51 -3.12 8.77
CA TYR A 44 -20.10 -1.78 8.35
C TYR A 44 -20.05 -1.67 6.83
N ARG A 45 -19.95 -0.45 6.31
CA ARG A 45 -19.77 -0.21 4.86
C ARG A 45 -18.34 -0.49 4.44
N VAL A 46 -18.12 -0.86 3.18
CA VAL A 46 -16.79 -1.24 2.68
C VAL A 46 -16.42 -0.48 1.41
N ILE A 47 -15.26 0.19 1.43
CA ILE A 47 -14.56 0.62 0.21
C ILE A 47 -13.43 -0.37 -0.04
N HIS A 48 -13.54 -1.16 -1.10
CA HIS A 48 -12.62 -2.26 -1.40
C HIS A 48 -11.64 -1.84 -2.50
N VAL A 49 -10.34 -1.82 -2.20
CA VAL A 49 -9.30 -1.25 -3.05
C VAL A 49 -8.38 -2.35 -3.58
N THR A 50 -8.27 -2.45 -4.91
CA THR A 50 -7.28 -3.29 -5.60
C THR A 50 -6.47 -2.47 -6.61
N GLY A 51 -5.45 -3.10 -7.17
CA GLY A 51 -4.52 -2.51 -8.13
C GLY A 51 -3.15 -3.18 -8.04
N THR A 52 -2.23 -2.77 -8.90
CA THR A 52 -0.85 -3.23 -8.86
C THR A 52 -0.03 -2.30 -7.97
N ASN A 53 -0.06 -0.99 -8.27
CA ASN A 53 0.57 0.05 -7.45
C ASN A 53 -0.46 1.07 -6.96
N GLY A 54 -0.10 1.85 -5.93
CA GLY A 54 -0.95 2.92 -5.39
C GLY A 54 -2.07 2.47 -4.44
N LYS A 55 -2.31 1.16 -4.26
CA LYS A 55 -3.33 0.61 -3.35
C LYS A 55 -3.28 1.23 -1.96
N THR A 56 -2.19 1.03 -1.22
CA THR A 56 -2.02 1.56 0.13
C THR A 56 -2.18 3.07 0.20
N SER A 57 -1.58 3.84 -0.73
CA SER A 57 -1.72 5.30 -0.75
C SER A 57 -3.16 5.73 -0.95
N THR A 58 -3.85 5.13 -1.93
CA THR A 58 -5.27 5.40 -2.22
C THR A 58 -6.15 5.01 -1.03
N SER A 59 -5.92 3.84 -0.41
CA SER A 59 -6.67 3.43 0.79
C SER A 59 -6.50 4.41 1.95
N ARG A 60 -5.28 4.93 2.18
CA ARG A 60 -5.02 5.94 3.22
C ARG A 60 -5.65 7.30 2.92
N LEU A 61 -5.65 7.71 1.66
CA LEU A 61 -6.34 8.92 1.22
C LEU A 61 -7.86 8.79 1.39
N ILE A 62 -8.43 7.65 1.02
CA ILE A 62 -9.86 7.35 1.22
C ILE A 62 -10.19 7.37 2.71
N GLU A 63 -9.41 6.68 3.54
CA GLU A 63 -9.62 6.64 5.00
C GLU A 63 -9.61 8.06 5.57
N SER A 64 -8.60 8.86 5.26
CA SER A 64 -8.46 10.22 5.78
C SER A 64 -9.64 11.11 5.38
N LEU A 65 -10.11 10.99 4.13
CA LEU A 65 -11.29 11.72 3.64
C LEU A 65 -12.59 11.26 4.31
N VAL A 66 -12.79 9.95 4.51
CA VAL A 66 -13.96 9.41 5.20
C VAL A 66 -13.95 9.80 6.68
N ARG A 67 -12.78 9.81 7.33
CA ARG A 67 -12.61 10.27 8.71
C ARG A 67 -12.91 11.75 8.86
N ALA A 68 -12.47 12.59 7.91
CA ALA A 68 -12.79 14.02 7.88
C ALA A 68 -14.31 14.29 7.69
N HIS A 69 -15.08 13.32 7.16
CA HIS A 69 -16.55 13.37 7.16
C HIS A 69 -17.17 13.14 8.54
N GLY A 70 -16.37 12.87 9.58
CA GLY A 70 -16.80 12.57 10.94
C GLY A 70 -17.32 11.14 11.11
N LEU A 71 -17.00 10.25 10.17
CA LEU A 71 -17.32 8.82 10.24
C LEU A 71 -16.18 8.08 10.94
N ARG A 72 -16.53 7.07 11.73
CA ARG A 72 -15.55 6.20 12.36
C ARG A 72 -14.98 5.24 11.32
N THR A 73 -13.66 5.20 11.19
CA THR A 73 -12.99 4.48 10.09
C THR A 73 -12.22 3.26 10.59
N GLY A 74 -12.32 2.18 9.83
CA GLY A 74 -11.35 1.10 9.82
C GLY A 74 -10.51 1.19 8.55
N LEU A 75 -9.24 0.82 8.62
CA LEU A 75 -8.39 0.66 7.44
C LEU A 75 -7.57 -0.62 7.57
N PHE A 76 -7.71 -1.53 6.60
CA PHE A 76 -6.91 -2.75 6.51
C PHE A 76 -5.96 -2.66 5.32
N THR A 77 -4.64 -2.65 5.57
CA THR A 77 -3.58 -2.51 4.55
C THR A 77 -2.48 -3.56 4.70
N SER A 78 -1.73 -3.79 3.61
CA SER A 78 -0.59 -4.70 3.63
C SER A 78 0.51 -4.30 2.64
N PRO A 79 1.79 -4.62 2.93
CA PRO A 79 2.32 -5.05 4.23
C PRO A 79 2.51 -3.88 5.21
N HIS A 80 2.97 -4.16 6.43
CA HIS A 80 3.40 -3.13 7.41
C HIS A 80 4.86 -2.73 7.18
N LEU A 81 5.27 -1.63 7.81
CA LEU A 81 6.64 -1.13 7.79
C LEU A 81 7.41 -1.54 9.05
N GLU A 82 6.84 -1.34 10.25
CA GLU A 82 7.53 -1.62 11.52
C GLU A 82 6.77 -2.64 12.38
N ARG A 83 5.52 -2.36 12.77
CA ARG A 83 4.69 -3.28 13.56
C ARG A 83 3.49 -3.77 12.77
N PHE A 84 3.13 -5.05 12.96
CA PHE A 84 2.00 -5.64 12.25
C PHE A 84 0.66 -4.99 12.58
N THR A 85 0.54 -4.31 13.73
CA THR A 85 -0.65 -3.53 14.10
C THR A 85 -0.92 -2.39 13.13
N GLU A 86 0.08 -1.88 12.41
CA GLU A 86 -0.11 -0.88 11.34
C GLU A 86 -1.01 -1.38 10.20
N ARG A 87 -1.15 -2.71 10.06
CA ARG A 87 -2.03 -3.30 9.05
C ARG A 87 -3.49 -2.99 9.34
N ILE A 88 -3.88 -2.82 10.60
CA ILE A 88 -5.27 -2.54 11.02
C ILE A 88 -5.26 -1.19 11.73
N MET A 89 -5.92 -0.20 11.14
CA MET A 89 -6.03 1.13 11.73
C MET A 89 -7.48 1.43 12.09
N ILE A 90 -7.67 2.12 13.20
CA ILE A 90 -8.96 2.63 13.67
C ILE A 90 -8.81 4.15 13.83
N ASP A 91 -9.67 4.92 13.17
CA ASP A 91 -9.71 6.38 13.27
C ASP A 91 -8.35 7.06 12.96
N GLY A 92 -7.63 6.54 11.96
CA GLY A 92 -6.34 7.07 11.51
C GLY A 92 -5.13 6.63 12.32
N GLU A 93 -5.30 5.80 13.36
CA GLU A 93 -4.22 5.30 14.22
C GLU A 93 -4.09 3.77 14.15
N PRO A 94 -2.88 3.19 14.28
CA PRO A 94 -2.73 1.74 14.41
C PRO A 94 -3.56 1.21 15.57
N ILE A 95 -4.17 0.03 15.40
CA ILE A 95 -4.99 -0.60 16.43
C ILE A 95 -4.19 -0.85 17.72
N ASP A 96 -4.86 -0.68 18.87
CA ASP A 96 -4.28 -0.99 20.17
C ASP A 96 -3.90 -2.47 20.30
N ASP A 97 -2.74 -2.74 20.89
CA ASP A 97 -2.24 -4.10 21.14
C ASP A 97 -3.27 -4.96 21.93
N ALA A 98 -3.99 -4.34 22.86
CA ALA A 98 -5.02 -5.02 23.66
C ALA A 98 -6.19 -5.47 22.79
N ALA A 99 -6.67 -4.61 21.88
CA ALA A 99 -7.78 -4.93 20.99
C ALA A 99 -7.42 -6.06 20.01
N VAL A 100 -6.16 -6.10 19.53
CA VAL A 100 -5.67 -7.23 18.71
C VAL A 100 -5.66 -8.53 19.49
N ALA A 101 -5.16 -8.50 20.73
CA ALA A 101 -5.12 -9.69 21.57
C ALA A 101 -6.53 -10.19 21.92
N ASP A 102 -7.45 -9.28 22.24
CA ASP A 102 -8.83 -9.61 22.59
C ASP A 102 -9.59 -10.18 21.37
N ALA A 103 -9.43 -9.58 20.18
CA ALA A 103 -9.98 -10.12 18.94
C ALA A 103 -9.39 -11.49 18.59
N TRP A 104 -8.09 -11.72 18.86
CA TRP A 104 -7.48 -13.04 18.69
C TRP A 104 -8.07 -14.09 19.63
N ASP A 105 -8.25 -13.74 20.90
CA ASP A 105 -8.85 -14.63 21.90
C ASP A 105 -10.29 -15.03 21.52
N GLU A 106 -11.01 -14.16 20.80
CA GLU A 106 -12.34 -14.45 20.23
C GLU A 106 -12.26 -15.43 19.04
N ILE A 107 -11.36 -15.22 18.08
CA ILE A 107 -11.30 -16.05 16.87
C ILE A 107 -10.63 -17.41 17.10
N ALA A 108 -9.68 -17.52 18.03
CA ALA A 108 -8.82 -18.69 18.20
C ALA A 108 -9.59 -20.02 18.38
N PRO A 109 -10.67 -20.11 19.18
CA PRO A 109 -11.45 -21.34 19.29
C PRO A 109 -12.07 -21.80 17.97
N PHE A 110 -12.47 -20.87 17.11
CA PHE A 110 -13.06 -21.19 15.81
C PHE A 110 -12.01 -21.54 14.76
N VAL A 111 -10.80 -20.97 14.87
CA VAL A 111 -9.65 -21.36 14.06
C VAL A 111 -9.34 -22.85 14.26
N GLU A 112 -9.34 -23.35 15.50
CA GLU A 112 -9.11 -24.77 15.78
C GLU A 112 -10.17 -25.68 15.15
N ILE A 113 -11.44 -25.26 15.16
CA ILE A 113 -12.54 -26.00 14.54
C ILE A 113 -12.37 -26.06 13.02
N VAL A 114 -12.12 -24.92 12.37
CA VAL A 114 -11.96 -24.85 10.91
C VAL A 114 -10.71 -25.61 10.45
N ASP A 115 -9.59 -25.50 11.17
CA ASP A 115 -8.38 -26.27 10.86
C ASP A 115 -8.63 -27.78 10.98
N ALA A 116 -9.41 -28.23 11.95
CA ALA A 116 -9.80 -29.63 12.07
C ALA A 116 -10.74 -30.10 10.93
N GLU A 117 -11.70 -29.26 10.53
CA GLU A 117 -12.57 -29.51 9.37
C GLU A 117 -11.74 -29.66 8.08
N LEU A 118 -10.78 -28.76 7.85
CA LEU A 118 -9.87 -28.79 6.71
C LEU A 118 -8.98 -30.04 6.74
N GLY A 119 -8.39 -30.36 7.90
CA GLY A 119 -7.58 -31.56 8.07
C GLY A 119 -8.34 -32.86 7.80
N ALA A 120 -9.61 -32.94 8.22
CA ALA A 120 -10.49 -34.08 7.92
C ALA A 120 -10.81 -34.20 6.43
N ALA A 121 -10.80 -33.09 5.68
CA ALA A 121 -10.95 -33.04 4.23
C ALA A 121 -9.62 -33.24 3.46
N GLY A 122 -8.49 -33.35 4.16
CA GLY A 122 -7.16 -33.47 3.54
C GLY A 122 -6.64 -32.15 2.98
N GLU A 123 -7.13 -31.02 3.49
CA GLU A 123 -6.68 -29.67 3.14
C GLU A 123 -5.72 -29.11 4.20
N GLU A 124 -4.92 -28.12 3.79
CA GLU A 124 -3.97 -27.44 4.67
C GLU A 124 -4.69 -26.50 5.66
N PRO A 125 -4.12 -26.21 6.83
CA PRO A 125 -4.66 -25.24 7.81
C PRO A 125 -4.71 -23.81 7.28
N LEU A 126 -5.52 -22.96 7.92
CA LEU A 126 -5.66 -21.53 7.57
C LEU A 126 -4.29 -20.84 7.49
N THR A 127 -4.13 -20.03 6.44
CA THR A 127 -2.90 -19.30 6.14
C THR A 127 -2.76 -18.05 6.98
N PHE A 128 -1.56 -17.46 6.97
CA PHE A 128 -1.30 -16.17 7.61
C PHE A 128 -2.32 -15.11 7.20
N PHE A 129 -2.57 -14.96 5.89
CA PHE A 129 -3.38 -13.86 5.37
C PHE A 129 -4.88 -14.09 5.61
N GLU A 130 -5.34 -15.34 5.56
CA GLU A 130 -6.73 -15.69 5.92
C GLU A 130 -7.02 -15.36 7.39
N LEU A 131 -6.13 -15.72 8.31
CA LEU A 131 -6.29 -15.42 9.74
C LEU A 131 -6.15 -13.93 10.04
N LEU A 132 -5.19 -13.24 9.41
CA LEU A 132 -5.04 -11.80 9.54
C LEU A 132 -6.29 -11.05 9.06
N THR A 133 -6.91 -11.50 7.96
CA THR A 133 -8.15 -10.90 7.44
C THR A 133 -9.31 -11.10 8.42
N ALA A 134 -9.48 -12.31 8.97
CA ALA A 134 -10.51 -12.56 9.96
C ALA A 134 -10.30 -11.75 11.25
N LEU A 135 -9.05 -11.66 11.72
CA LEU A 135 -8.66 -10.82 12.85
C LEU A 135 -9.01 -9.34 12.60
N ALA A 136 -8.71 -8.82 11.40
CA ALA A 136 -9.03 -7.45 11.04
C ALA A 136 -10.55 -7.19 11.05
N PHE A 137 -11.36 -8.09 10.50
CA PHE A 137 -12.81 -7.92 10.47
C PHE A 137 -13.44 -7.95 11.87
N VAL A 138 -13.00 -8.86 12.74
CA VAL A 138 -13.48 -8.89 14.14
C VAL A 138 -13.05 -7.62 14.88
N ALA A 139 -11.77 -7.27 14.83
CA ALA A 139 -11.25 -6.11 15.55
C ALA A 139 -11.90 -4.78 15.11
N VAL A 140 -12.22 -4.65 13.81
CA VAL A 140 -12.92 -3.48 13.26
C VAL A 140 -14.40 -3.48 13.64
N ALA A 141 -15.06 -4.64 13.69
CA ALA A 141 -16.45 -4.76 14.17
C ALA A 141 -16.57 -4.42 15.66
N ASP A 142 -15.61 -4.83 16.48
CA ASP A 142 -15.54 -4.52 17.92
C ASP A 142 -15.23 -3.05 18.22
N ALA A 143 -14.56 -2.37 17.27
CA ALA A 143 -14.28 -0.95 17.28
C ALA A 143 -15.39 -0.12 16.61
N PRO A 144 -16.68 -0.50 16.75
CA PRO A 144 -17.79 -0.26 15.81
C PRO A 144 -17.58 0.88 14.81
N VAL A 145 -16.88 0.58 13.71
CA VAL A 145 -16.62 1.56 12.64
C VAL A 145 -17.85 1.74 11.75
N ASP A 146 -17.95 2.89 11.09
CA ASP A 146 -18.99 3.14 10.08
C ASP A 146 -18.55 2.60 8.70
N VAL A 147 -17.26 2.72 8.39
CA VAL A 147 -16.68 2.38 7.08
C VAL A 147 -15.32 1.69 7.26
N LEU A 148 -15.15 0.53 6.65
CA LEU A 148 -13.86 -0.12 6.47
C LEU A 148 -13.31 0.17 5.06
N VAL A 149 -12.13 0.78 5.00
CA VAL A 149 -11.32 0.84 3.77
C VAL A 149 -10.44 -0.41 3.72
N LEU A 150 -10.69 -1.25 2.73
CA LEU A 150 -10.18 -2.61 2.66
C LEU A 150 -9.20 -2.72 1.49
N GLU A 151 -7.91 -2.86 1.74
CA GLU A 151 -6.92 -3.14 0.70
C GLU A 151 -6.84 -4.64 0.41
N VAL A 152 -6.97 -5.01 -0.87
CA VAL A 152 -6.73 -6.39 -1.33
C VAL A 152 -5.26 -6.76 -1.14
N GLY A 153 -5.00 -7.93 -0.54
CA GLY A 153 -3.64 -8.47 -0.42
C GLY A 153 -3.05 -8.83 -1.78
N MET A 154 -3.74 -9.71 -2.51
CA MET A 154 -3.32 -10.13 -3.86
C MET A 154 -4.51 -10.43 -4.77
N GLY A 155 -4.48 -9.89 -6.00
CA GLY A 155 -5.52 -10.15 -6.99
C GLY A 155 -6.84 -9.47 -6.66
N GLY A 156 -7.86 -10.24 -6.27
CA GLY A 156 -9.21 -9.75 -5.98
C GLY A 156 -10.23 -10.86 -5.78
N ALA A 157 -10.61 -11.55 -6.86
CA ALA A 157 -11.71 -12.53 -6.89
C ALA A 157 -11.65 -13.59 -5.78
N TRP A 158 -10.45 -14.09 -5.49
CA TRP A 158 -10.20 -15.15 -4.51
C TRP A 158 -9.42 -14.69 -3.28
N ASP A 159 -9.17 -13.39 -3.15
CA ASP A 159 -8.49 -12.84 -1.97
C ASP A 159 -9.39 -12.98 -0.74
N SER A 160 -8.79 -13.21 0.44
CA SER A 160 -9.52 -13.34 1.71
C SER A 160 -10.39 -12.12 2.00
N THR A 161 -9.94 -10.93 1.60
CA THR A 161 -10.71 -9.68 1.76
C THR A 161 -11.99 -9.66 0.94
N ASN A 162 -12.10 -10.46 -0.13
CA ASN A 162 -13.28 -10.56 -0.98
C ASN A 162 -14.40 -11.45 -0.40
N THR A 163 -14.31 -11.76 0.90
CA THR A 163 -15.42 -12.24 1.73
C THR A 163 -16.31 -11.09 2.24
N ALA A 164 -15.80 -9.85 2.22
CA ALA A 164 -16.60 -8.66 2.38
C ALA A 164 -17.26 -8.25 1.05
N ASP A 165 -18.37 -7.53 1.13
CA ASP A 165 -19.06 -6.97 -0.02
C ASP A 165 -18.84 -5.45 -0.07
N GLY A 166 -18.01 -5.01 -1.01
CA GLY A 166 -17.69 -3.59 -1.21
C GLY A 166 -18.87 -2.78 -1.73
N ASP A 167 -19.29 -1.75 -1.01
CA ASP A 167 -20.16 -0.68 -1.51
C ASP A 167 -19.50 0.04 -2.69
N VAL A 168 -18.19 0.23 -2.61
CA VAL A 168 -17.36 0.86 -3.64
C VAL A 168 -16.16 -0.02 -3.94
N ALA A 169 -16.02 -0.45 -5.19
CA ALA A 169 -14.84 -1.17 -5.70
C ALA A 169 -13.90 -0.18 -6.40
N VAL A 170 -12.69 -0.03 -5.86
CA VAL A 170 -11.68 0.93 -6.31
C VAL A 170 -10.55 0.20 -7.02
N PHE A 171 -10.24 0.64 -8.23
CA PHE A 171 -9.17 0.08 -9.05
C PHE A 171 -8.07 1.13 -9.26
N ALA A 172 -7.00 1.02 -8.47
CA ALA A 172 -5.74 1.71 -8.77
C ALA A 172 -5.12 1.13 -10.06
N PRO A 173 -4.03 1.72 -10.62
CA PRO A 173 -3.45 1.26 -11.88
C PRO A 173 -3.15 -0.25 -11.88
N VAL A 174 -3.58 -0.93 -12.94
CA VAL A 174 -3.34 -2.37 -13.15
C VAL A 174 -2.18 -2.53 -14.12
N ASP A 175 -1.15 -3.25 -13.65
CA ASP A 175 0.01 -3.63 -14.43
C ASP A 175 0.44 -5.07 -14.07
N ILE A 176 1.38 -5.62 -14.81
CA ILE A 176 1.97 -6.93 -14.58
C ILE A 176 2.70 -6.95 -13.24
N ASP A 177 2.20 -7.77 -12.33
CA ASP A 177 2.83 -8.13 -11.06
C ASP A 177 2.27 -9.48 -10.63
N HIS A 178 3.06 -10.28 -9.92
CA HIS A 178 2.68 -11.64 -9.51
C HIS A 178 2.19 -12.52 -10.68
N ALA A 179 2.92 -12.49 -11.81
CA ALA A 179 2.51 -13.17 -13.04
C ALA A 179 2.35 -14.70 -12.86
N ASP A 180 3.11 -15.29 -11.93
CA ASP A 180 3.02 -16.70 -11.53
C ASP A 180 1.65 -17.10 -10.97
N ARG A 181 0.82 -16.13 -10.55
CA ARG A 181 -0.46 -16.34 -9.86
C ARG A 181 -1.63 -15.66 -10.52
N LEU A 182 -1.44 -14.42 -10.97
CA LEU A 182 -2.51 -13.57 -11.52
C LEU A 182 -2.67 -13.73 -13.03
N GLY A 183 -1.67 -14.31 -13.71
CA GLY A 183 -1.61 -14.45 -15.16
C GLY A 183 -0.49 -13.61 -15.78
N GLU A 184 -0.14 -13.93 -17.02
CA GLU A 184 0.97 -13.31 -17.75
C GLU A 184 0.51 -12.09 -18.57
N THR A 185 -0.81 -11.84 -18.63
CA THR A 185 -1.40 -10.75 -19.41
C THR A 185 -2.20 -9.79 -18.56
N LEU A 186 -2.26 -8.51 -18.99
CA LEU A 186 -3.09 -7.49 -18.33
C LEU A 186 -4.56 -7.90 -18.22
N VAL A 187 -5.09 -8.64 -19.20
CA VAL A 187 -6.49 -9.08 -19.21
C VAL A 187 -6.74 -10.15 -18.14
N GLU A 188 -5.84 -11.11 -17.97
CA GLU A 188 -5.95 -12.13 -16.90
C GLU A 188 -5.89 -11.49 -15.53
N ILE A 189 -4.92 -10.61 -15.32
CA ILE A 189 -4.74 -9.86 -14.07
C ILE A 189 -5.98 -9.01 -13.77
N ALA A 190 -6.47 -8.27 -14.77
CA ALA A 190 -7.69 -7.47 -14.64
C ALA A 190 -8.91 -8.32 -14.31
N THR A 191 -9.04 -9.51 -14.91
CA THR A 191 -10.16 -10.43 -14.66
C THR A 191 -10.15 -10.90 -13.21
N VAL A 192 -8.99 -11.25 -12.66
CA VAL A 192 -8.88 -11.61 -11.23
C VAL A 192 -9.21 -10.41 -10.35
N LYS A 193 -8.66 -9.23 -10.64
CA LYS A 193 -8.93 -8.01 -9.86
C LYS A 193 -10.41 -7.60 -9.91
N ALA A 194 -11.07 -7.75 -11.05
CA ALA A 194 -12.47 -7.38 -11.26
C ALA A 194 -13.45 -8.12 -10.33
N GLY A 195 -13.05 -9.27 -9.79
CA GLY A 195 -13.90 -10.06 -8.88
C GLY A 195 -14.21 -9.42 -7.53
N ILE A 196 -13.68 -8.23 -7.22
CA ILE A 196 -14.14 -7.42 -6.06
C ILE A 196 -15.42 -6.62 -6.38
N ILE A 197 -15.84 -6.55 -7.64
CA ILE A 197 -17.06 -5.86 -8.03
C ILE A 197 -18.27 -6.68 -7.56
N LYS A 198 -19.17 -6.04 -6.81
CA LYS A 198 -20.37 -6.66 -6.22
C LYS A 198 -21.64 -6.11 -6.86
N ASP A 199 -22.74 -6.83 -6.64
CA ASP A 199 -24.06 -6.44 -7.14
C ASP A 199 -24.45 -5.04 -6.65
N GLY A 200 -24.75 -4.14 -7.60
CA GLY A 200 -25.18 -2.77 -7.31
C GLY A 200 -24.10 -1.83 -6.74
N ALA A 201 -22.85 -2.28 -6.66
CA ALA A 201 -21.75 -1.45 -6.16
C ALA A 201 -21.45 -0.25 -7.06
N ALA A 202 -20.70 0.73 -6.52
CA ALA A 202 -20.03 1.74 -7.35
C ALA A 202 -18.62 1.28 -7.71
N VAL A 203 -18.21 1.43 -8.96
CA VAL A 203 -16.86 1.13 -9.41
C VAL A 203 -16.15 2.43 -9.78
N VAL A 204 -14.99 2.67 -9.19
CA VAL A 204 -14.13 3.83 -9.51
C VAL A 204 -12.76 3.32 -9.90
N SER A 205 -12.27 3.73 -11.06
CA SER A 205 -10.99 3.25 -11.59
C SER A 205 -10.08 4.40 -12.00
N ALA A 206 -8.79 4.28 -11.67
CA ALA A 206 -7.73 5.07 -12.28
C ALA A 206 -7.74 4.87 -13.80
N LYS A 207 -6.95 5.68 -14.52
CA LYS A 207 -6.77 5.47 -15.95
C LYS A 207 -6.11 4.11 -16.19
N GLN A 208 -6.69 3.31 -17.08
CA GLN A 208 -6.22 1.97 -17.41
C GLN A 208 -5.84 1.83 -18.90
N ASP A 209 -5.18 0.73 -19.24
CA ASP A 209 -5.13 0.24 -20.61
C ASP A 209 -6.54 -0.10 -21.12
N ALA A 210 -6.79 0.08 -22.43
CA ALA A 210 -8.10 -0.16 -23.03
C ALA A 210 -8.59 -1.60 -22.85
N ALA A 211 -7.70 -2.59 -22.82
CA ALA A 211 -8.05 -3.98 -22.57
C ALA A 211 -8.51 -4.21 -21.13
N VAL A 212 -7.88 -3.56 -20.15
CA VAL A 212 -8.28 -3.58 -18.74
C VAL A 212 -9.63 -2.88 -18.55
N GLU A 213 -9.79 -1.69 -19.15
CA GLU A 213 -11.06 -0.94 -19.12
C GLU A 213 -12.23 -1.79 -19.63
N ALA A 214 -12.03 -2.52 -20.73
CA ALA A 214 -13.06 -3.40 -21.30
C ALA A 214 -13.48 -4.52 -20.32
N VAL A 215 -12.53 -5.11 -19.59
CA VAL A 215 -12.82 -6.13 -18.57
C VAL A 215 -13.64 -5.53 -17.43
N LEU A 216 -13.22 -4.38 -16.89
CA LEU A 216 -13.91 -3.73 -15.78
C LEU A 216 -15.34 -3.31 -16.14
N ARG A 217 -15.54 -2.76 -17.35
CA ARG A 217 -16.88 -2.41 -17.85
C ARG A 217 -17.78 -3.64 -18.02
N ALA A 218 -17.24 -4.73 -18.56
CA ALA A 218 -17.99 -5.96 -18.73
C ALA A 218 -18.40 -6.56 -17.37
N GLU A 219 -17.51 -6.53 -16.38
CA GLU A 219 -17.80 -7.05 -15.04
C GLU A 219 -18.81 -6.17 -14.30
N ALA A 220 -18.63 -4.84 -14.33
CA ALA A 220 -19.61 -3.91 -13.75
C ALA A 220 -21.01 -4.11 -14.33
N ALA A 221 -21.12 -4.32 -15.65
CA ALA A 221 -22.40 -4.57 -16.30
C ALA A 221 -23.08 -5.87 -15.84
N LYS A 222 -22.32 -6.94 -15.55
CA LYS A 222 -22.89 -8.20 -15.02
C LYS A 222 -23.52 -8.03 -13.65
N HIS A 223 -22.90 -7.20 -12.82
CA HIS A 223 -23.33 -6.92 -11.45
C HIS A 223 -24.30 -5.74 -11.33
N GLY A 224 -24.67 -5.10 -12.45
CA GLY A 224 -25.49 -3.88 -12.42
C GLY A 224 -24.82 -2.73 -11.64
N ALA A 225 -23.49 -2.75 -11.56
CA ALA A 225 -22.69 -1.75 -10.87
C ALA A 225 -22.53 -0.49 -11.73
N THR A 226 -22.43 0.67 -11.08
CA THR A 226 -22.02 1.90 -11.78
C THR A 226 -20.51 1.88 -12.00
N ILE A 227 -19.99 2.58 -13.02
CA ILE A 227 -18.55 2.63 -13.28
C ILE A 227 -18.11 4.00 -13.76
N ALA A 228 -17.05 4.52 -13.15
CA ALA A 228 -16.42 5.79 -13.47
C ALA A 228 -14.90 5.62 -13.65
N PHE A 229 -14.34 6.28 -14.67
CA PHE A 229 -12.91 6.24 -14.98
C PHE A 229 -12.27 7.62 -14.89
N GLU A 230 -11.06 7.64 -14.35
CA GLU A 230 -10.18 8.80 -14.43
C GLU A 230 -9.89 9.19 -15.89
N GLY A 231 -9.80 10.49 -16.14
CA GLY A 231 -9.63 11.10 -17.46
C GLY A 231 -10.95 11.34 -18.20
N THR A 232 -11.98 10.53 -17.91
CA THR A 232 -13.32 10.69 -18.53
C THR A 232 -14.30 11.27 -17.51
N ASP A 233 -14.60 10.53 -16.45
CA ASP A 233 -15.66 10.84 -15.50
C ASP A 233 -15.18 11.74 -14.35
N PHE A 234 -13.93 11.57 -13.91
CA PHE A 234 -13.22 12.46 -13.00
C PHE A 234 -11.77 12.64 -13.50
N ALA A 235 -11.01 13.62 -13.02
CA ALA A 235 -9.63 13.81 -13.44
C ALA A 235 -8.82 14.71 -12.49
N LEU A 236 -7.52 14.44 -12.38
CA LEU A 236 -6.54 15.46 -12.02
C LEU A 236 -6.45 16.50 -13.16
N VAL A 237 -6.80 17.74 -12.87
CA VAL A 237 -6.82 18.85 -13.84
C VAL A 237 -5.49 19.59 -13.83
N GLU A 238 -4.95 19.85 -12.65
CA GLU A 238 -3.69 20.56 -12.48
C GLU A 238 -2.96 20.07 -11.23
N GLN A 239 -1.63 20.05 -11.30
CA GLN A 239 -0.74 19.75 -10.20
C GLN A 239 0.42 20.74 -10.22
N ARG A 240 0.78 21.29 -9.06
CA ARG A 240 1.95 22.14 -8.87
C ARG A 240 2.70 21.74 -7.61
N LEU A 241 4.02 21.78 -7.65
CA LEU A 241 4.84 21.56 -6.45
C LEU A 241 4.55 22.63 -5.40
N ALA A 242 4.45 22.21 -4.15
CA ALA A 242 4.28 23.08 -2.99
C ALA A 242 5.29 22.69 -1.89
N VAL A 243 5.51 23.58 -0.92
CA VAL A 243 6.38 23.26 0.21
C VAL A 243 5.76 22.10 0.99
N GLY A 244 6.48 21.00 1.12
CA GLY A 244 6.02 19.81 1.85
C GLY A 244 5.10 18.87 1.05
N GLY A 245 4.86 19.15 -0.23
CA GLY A 245 3.95 18.33 -1.05
C GLY A 245 3.54 19.02 -2.34
N GLN A 246 2.24 19.13 -2.60
CA GLN A 246 1.70 19.62 -3.87
C GLN A 246 0.37 20.33 -3.69
N GLN A 247 0.04 21.21 -4.64
CA GLN A 247 -1.29 21.78 -4.82
C GLN A 247 -1.96 21.14 -6.04
N LEU A 248 -3.21 20.72 -5.85
CA LEU A 248 -3.99 19.96 -6.82
C LEU A 248 -5.24 20.73 -7.23
N THR A 249 -5.62 20.64 -8.50
CA THR A 249 -6.99 20.89 -8.93
C THR A 249 -7.56 19.57 -9.45
N VAL A 250 -8.65 19.11 -8.84
CA VAL A 250 -9.29 17.83 -9.17
C VAL A 250 -10.72 18.08 -9.58
N ARG A 251 -11.10 17.55 -10.74
CA ARG A 251 -12.51 17.42 -11.15
C ARG A 251 -13.00 16.07 -10.64
N GLY A 252 -13.75 16.05 -9.56
CA GLY A 252 -14.44 14.86 -9.06
C GLY A 252 -15.63 14.47 -9.94
N LEU A 253 -16.41 13.49 -9.47
CA LEU A 253 -17.68 13.06 -10.05
C LEU A 253 -18.76 14.14 -9.87
N ALA A 254 -18.77 14.83 -8.72
CA ALA A 254 -19.84 15.74 -8.34
C ALA A 254 -19.41 17.23 -8.26
N GLY A 255 -18.12 17.52 -8.39
CA GLY A 255 -17.60 18.88 -8.23
C GLY A 255 -16.21 19.09 -8.83
N THR A 256 -15.71 20.32 -8.74
CA THR A 256 -14.31 20.65 -9.01
C THR A 256 -13.73 21.30 -7.76
N TYR A 257 -12.60 20.78 -7.32
CA TYR A 257 -11.88 21.16 -6.12
C TYR A 257 -10.57 21.79 -6.56
N ALA A 258 -10.36 23.07 -6.24
CA ALA A 258 -9.27 23.85 -6.77
C ALA A 258 -8.28 24.23 -5.68
N GLU A 259 -6.99 24.10 -5.99
CA GLU A 259 -5.87 24.49 -5.13
C GLU A 259 -5.82 23.72 -3.78
N GLU A 260 -6.26 22.46 -3.78
CA GLU A 260 -6.22 21.57 -2.63
C GLU A 260 -4.78 21.15 -2.30
N TYR A 261 -4.39 21.22 -1.03
CA TYR A 261 -3.06 20.84 -0.59
C TYR A 261 -2.97 19.34 -0.29
N LEU A 262 -1.93 18.67 -0.79
CA LEU A 262 -1.61 17.28 -0.51
C LEU A 262 -0.15 17.19 0.00
N PRO A 263 0.11 16.73 1.24
CA PRO A 263 1.45 16.64 1.83
C PRO A 263 2.23 15.40 1.37
N LEU A 264 2.08 14.99 0.11
CA LEU A 264 2.76 13.83 -0.48
C LEU A 264 3.47 14.24 -1.77
N TYR A 265 4.69 13.75 -2.01
CA TYR A 265 5.45 14.03 -3.23
C TYR A 265 5.13 13.05 -4.37
N GLY A 266 5.43 13.45 -5.61
CA GLY A 266 5.23 12.65 -6.81
C GLY A 266 3.85 12.74 -7.46
N SER A 267 3.80 12.90 -8.78
CA SER A 267 2.55 12.99 -9.57
C SER A 267 1.60 11.79 -9.39
N HIS A 268 2.14 10.59 -9.17
CA HIS A 268 1.33 9.42 -8.88
C HIS A 268 0.46 9.58 -7.62
N GLN A 269 0.89 10.35 -6.61
CA GLN A 269 0.06 10.64 -5.43
C GLN A 269 -1.09 11.60 -5.73
N ALA A 270 -0.92 12.52 -6.68
CA ALA A 270 -2.01 13.39 -7.14
C ALA A 270 -3.12 12.58 -7.85
N PHE A 271 -2.74 11.59 -8.66
CA PHE A 271 -3.69 10.66 -9.28
C PHE A 271 -4.37 9.76 -8.23
N ASN A 272 -3.63 9.27 -7.23
CA ASN A 272 -4.22 8.54 -6.10
C ASN A 272 -5.23 9.39 -5.33
N ALA A 273 -4.97 10.70 -5.15
CA ALA A 273 -5.90 11.63 -4.51
C ALA A 273 -7.16 11.85 -5.35
N ALA A 274 -7.03 12.00 -6.67
CA ALA A 274 -8.19 12.11 -7.56
C ALA A 274 -9.07 10.84 -7.51
N LEU A 275 -8.45 9.66 -7.49
CA LEU A 275 -9.14 8.38 -7.34
C LEU A 275 -9.84 8.27 -5.97
N ALA A 276 -9.17 8.68 -4.89
CA ALA A 276 -9.73 8.66 -3.54
C ALA A 276 -10.95 9.58 -3.41
N ILE A 277 -10.87 10.81 -3.96
CA ILE A 277 -11.99 11.76 -3.98
C ILE A 277 -13.21 11.14 -4.67
N ALA A 278 -13.02 10.54 -5.86
CA ALA A 278 -14.11 9.91 -6.58
C ALA A 278 -14.70 8.71 -5.82
N ALA A 279 -13.88 7.90 -5.15
CA ALA A 279 -14.34 6.79 -4.32
C ALA A 279 -15.19 7.27 -3.12
N VAL A 280 -14.79 8.35 -2.45
CA VAL A 280 -15.54 8.92 -1.32
C VAL A 280 -16.83 9.58 -1.78
N GLU A 281 -16.82 10.30 -2.91
CA GLU A 281 -18.05 10.83 -3.52
C GLU A 281 -19.03 9.70 -3.86
N SER A 282 -18.54 8.56 -4.37
CA SER A 282 -19.37 7.36 -4.62
C SER A 282 -20.00 6.81 -3.34
N LEU A 283 -19.23 6.72 -2.24
CA LEU A 283 -19.73 6.16 -0.97
C LEU A 283 -20.74 7.09 -0.27
N VAL A 284 -20.35 8.35 -0.04
CA VAL A 284 -21.08 9.29 0.82
C VAL A 284 -22.18 10.03 0.04
N GLY A 285 -21.92 10.36 -1.23
CA GLY A 285 -22.77 11.19 -2.06
C GLY A 285 -23.44 10.47 -3.23
N GLY A 286 -23.25 9.16 -3.38
CA GLY A 286 -23.73 8.39 -4.54
C GLY A 286 -23.16 8.88 -5.88
N GLY A 287 -21.99 9.54 -5.86
CA GLY A 287 -21.37 10.18 -7.02
C GLY A 287 -22.03 11.48 -7.48
N ALA A 288 -23.03 11.99 -6.77
CA ALA A 288 -23.82 13.17 -7.16
C ALA A 288 -23.68 14.36 -6.20
N GLN A 289 -23.13 14.14 -5.01
CA GLN A 289 -22.89 15.19 -4.01
C GLN A 289 -21.40 15.42 -3.84
N ALA A 290 -20.97 16.67 -4.02
CA ALA A 290 -19.59 17.09 -3.79
C ALA A 290 -19.24 17.04 -2.29
N ILE A 291 -17.98 16.73 -2.00
CA ILE A 291 -17.39 16.85 -0.67
C ILE A 291 -17.34 18.33 -0.29
N ALA A 292 -17.67 18.67 0.96
CA ALA A 292 -17.56 20.05 1.42
C ALA A 292 -16.07 20.48 1.43
N GLY A 293 -15.78 21.70 0.99
CA GLY A 293 -14.39 22.13 0.76
C GLY A 293 -13.51 22.12 2.02
N ASP A 294 -14.09 22.40 3.19
CA ASP A 294 -13.41 22.28 4.48
C ASP A 294 -13.08 20.82 4.84
N ILE A 295 -14.04 19.90 4.64
CA ILE A 295 -13.82 18.45 4.84
C ILE A 295 -12.75 17.92 3.89
N LEU A 296 -12.78 18.35 2.62
CA LEU A 296 -11.78 17.91 1.64
C LEU A 296 -10.38 18.40 1.99
N ALA A 297 -10.25 19.69 2.34
CA ALA A 297 -8.98 20.29 2.71
C ALA A 297 -8.39 19.64 3.97
N GLU A 298 -9.23 19.32 4.97
CA GLU A 298 -8.83 18.57 6.16
C GLU A 298 -8.38 17.15 5.79
N GLY A 299 -9.21 16.38 5.09
CA GLY A 299 -8.92 14.99 4.77
C GLY A 299 -7.68 14.81 3.89
N LEU A 300 -7.45 15.68 2.89
CA LEU A 300 -6.21 15.66 2.11
C LEU A 300 -5.01 16.18 2.89
N GLY A 301 -5.20 17.22 3.70
CA GLY A 301 -4.13 17.85 4.49
C GLY A 301 -3.58 16.95 5.60
N GLU A 302 -4.40 16.03 6.13
CA GLU A 302 -4.00 15.06 7.16
C GLU A 302 -3.52 13.72 6.59
N ALA A 303 -3.68 13.49 5.29
CA ALA A 303 -3.35 12.20 4.70
C ALA A 303 -1.85 11.89 4.80
N THR A 304 -1.52 10.67 5.23
CA THR A 304 -0.14 10.18 5.33
C THR A 304 0.06 8.92 4.49
N SER A 305 1.26 8.76 3.94
CA SER A 305 1.65 7.53 3.24
C SER A 305 3.10 7.15 3.60
N PRO A 306 3.31 6.54 4.78
CA PRO A 306 4.64 6.20 5.25
C PRO A 306 5.42 5.33 4.25
N GLY A 307 6.70 5.64 4.06
CA GLY A 307 7.57 4.95 3.11
C GLY A 307 7.18 5.13 1.64
N ARG A 308 6.50 6.22 1.26
CA ARG A 308 6.22 6.61 -0.13
C ARG A 308 6.79 8.01 -0.39
N LEU A 309 7.95 8.05 -1.05
CA LEU A 309 8.77 9.24 -1.30
C LEU A 309 8.84 10.18 -0.07
N GLN A 310 9.05 9.59 1.11
CA GLN A 310 8.98 10.27 2.38
C GLN A 310 10.30 10.96 2.72
N LEU A 311 10.25 12.25 3.02
CA LEU A 311 11.41 13.00 3.50
C LEU A 311 11.73 12.68 4.97
N VAL A 312 12.87 12.03 5.19
CA VAL A 312 13.32 11.57 6.51
C VAL A 312 14.59 12.29 6.99
N GLY A 313 15.37 12.88 6.09
CA GLY A 313 16.55 13.68 6.42
C GLY A 313 16.59 14.99 5.63
N ALA A 314 17.03 16.08 6.27
CA ALA A 314 17.03 17.43 5.66
C ALA A 314 18.41 17.85 5.11
N ALA A 315 19.49 17.57 5.84
CA ALA A 315 20.86 17.93 5.47
C ALA A 315 21.81 16.77 5.82
N PRO A 316 22.20 15.90 4.86
CA PRO A 316 21.74 15.89 3.46
C PRO A 316 20.27 15.48 3.35
N THR A 317 19.66 15.77 2.20
CA THR A 317 18.30 15.30 1.90
C THR A 317 18.31 13.78 1.77
N VAL A 318 17.46 13.12 2.56
CA VAL A 318 17.27 11.65 2.52
C VAL A 318 15.78 11.35 2.36
N LEU A 319 15.47 10.59 1.31
CA LEU A 319 14.13 10.13 0.98
C LEU A 319 14.04 8.61 1.18
N VAL A 320 12.86 8.13 1.60
CA VAL A 320 12.54 6.70 1.70
C VAL A 320 11.35 6.37 0.83
N ASP A 321 11.46 5.32 0.01
CA ASP A 321 10.39 4.85 -0.85
C ASP A 321 10.33 3.32 -0.92
N ALA A 322 9.12 2.75 -0.92
CA ALA A 322 8.91 1.31 -0.92
C ALA A 322 8.76 0.68 -2.32
N ALA A 323 9.14 1.39 -3.39
CA ALA A 323 9.23 0.84 -4.73
C ALA A 323 10.03 -0.46 -4.71
N HIS A 324 9.42 -1.53 -5.23
CA HIS A 324 9.94 -2.90 -5.13
C HIS A 324 9.64 -3.75 -6.38
N ASN A 325 9.29 -3.07 -7.48
CA ASN A 325 9.10 -3.64 -8.81
C ASN A 325 9.45 -2.56 -9.86
N PRO A 326 9.65 -2.92 -11.14
CA PRO A 326 10.05 -1.96 -12.18
C PRO A 326 9.07 -0.80 -12.36
N HIS A 327 7.75 -1.07 -12.29
CA HIS A 327 6.74 -0.02 -12.40
C HIS A 327 6.84 1.01 -11.27
N GLY A 328 7.04 0.56 -10.03
CA GLY A 328 7.26 1.41 -8.86
C GLY A 328 8.56 2.20 -8.96
N ALA A 329 9.65 1.57 -9.41
CA ALA A 329 10.94 2.23 -9.61
C ALA A 329 10.85 3.35 -10.66
N ARG A 330 10.11 3.12 -11.76
CA ARG A 330 9.82 4.15 -12.77
C ARG A 330 9.03 5.34 -12.20
N ALA A 331 8.02 5.05 -11.38
CA ALA A 331 7.22 6.07 -10.70
C ALA A 331 8.08 6.88 -9.72
N LEU A 332 8.98 6.22 -8.99
CA LEU A 332 9.96 6.86 -8.10
C LEU A 332 10.88 7.79 -8.88
N VAL A 333 11.50 7.33 -9.97
CA VAL A 333 12.41 8.14 -10.80
C VAL A 333 11.72 9.38 -11.37
N THR A 334 10.49 9.22 -11.84
CA THR A 334 9.67 10.34 -12.32
C THR A 334 9.41 11.33 -11.20
N ALA A 335 8.97 10.84 -10.03
CA ALA A 335 8.65 11.68 -8.89
C ALA A 335 9.88 12.42 -8.32
N LEU A 336 11.07 11.79 -8.31
CA LEU A 336 12.32 12.43 -7.90
C LEU A 336 12.67 13.62 -8.81
N ARG A 337 12.53 13.45 -10.13
CA ARG A 337 12.80 14.50 -11.12
C ARG A 337 11.78 15.65 -11.07
N GLU A 338 10.52 15.34 -10.76
CA GLU A 338 9.44 16.34 -10.72
C GLU A 338 9.40 17.12 -9.40
N SER A 339 9.79 16.47 -8.30
CA SER A 339 9.61 17.01 -6.95
C SER A 339 10.86 17.66 -6.36
N PHE A 340 12.05 17.31 -6.88
CA PHE A 340 13.32 17.75 -6.31
C PHE A 340 14.30 18.22 -7.39
N ASP A 341 15.08 19.25 -7.06
CA ASP A 341 16.12 19.81 -7.93
C ASP A 341 17.51 19.40 -7.40
N PHE A 342 17.91 18.16 -7.70
CA PHE A 342 19.26 17.62 -7.42
C PHE A 342 19.89 17.08 -8.71
N ASP A 343 21.23 17.17 -8.82
CA ASP A 343 21.97 16.69 -10.00
C ASP A 343 22.36 15.21 -9.89
N GLU A 344 22.66 14.75 -8.67
CA GLU A 344 23.25 13.44 -8.41
C GLU A 344 22.47 12.73 -7.28
N TRP A 345 22.02 11.50 -7.53
CA TRP A 345 21.35 10.68 -6.53
C TRP A 345 22.24 9.53 -6.04
N GLY A 346 22.37 9.43 -4.73
CA GLY A 346 22.84 8.23 -4.04
C GLY A 346 21.66 7.32 -3.81
N VAL A 347 21.72 6.09 -4.30
CA VAL A 347 20.62 5.12 -4.19
C VAL A 347 21.03 4.02 -3.25
N VAL A 348 20.49 4.02 -2.04
CA VAL A 348 20.61 2.86 -1.13
C VAL A 348 19.58 1.84 -1.58
N LEU A 349 20.04 0.67 -2.03
CA LEU A 349 19.19 -0.31 -2.71
C LEU A 349 19.29 -1.68 -2.04
N GLY A 350 18.14 -2.22 -1.67
CA GLY A 350 17.99 -3.57 -1.13
C GLY A 350 16.70 -4.20 -1.62
N VAL A 351 16.83 -5.29 -2.39
CA VAL A 351 15.74 -5.96 -3.09
C VAL A 351 15.54 -7.36 -2.53
N LEU A 352 14.30 -7.84 -2.51
CA LEU A 352 13.98 -9.21 -2.09
C LEU A 352 14.07 -10.17 -3.28
N SER A 353 14.46 -11.42 -3.02
CA SER A 353 14.84 -12.43 -4.03
C SER A 353 13.74 -12.91 -4.96
N ASP A 354 12.49 -12.58 -4.66
CA ASP A 354 11.36 -12.86 -5.54
C ASP A 354 11.00 -11.69 -6.47
N LYS A 355 11.77 -10.60 -6.42
CA LYS A 355 11.50 -9.38 -7.20
C LYS A 355 12.42 -9.28 -8.41
N ASP A 356 11.97 -8.53 -9.40
CA ASP A 356 12.76 -8.24 -10.60
C ASP A 356 13.82 -7.17 -10.28
N ALA A 357 14.90 -7.58 -9.63
CA ALA A 357 16.02 -6.71 -9.27
C ALA A 357 16.63 -6.06 -10.52
N ALA A 358 16.77 -6.81 -11.62
CA ALA A 358 17.30 -6.31 -12.88
C ALA A 358 16.44 -5.16 -13.44
N GLY A 359 15.13 -5.35 -13.50
CA GLY A 359 14.21 -4.32 -13.97
C GLY A 359 14.15 -3.10 -13.03
N ILE A 360 14.30 -3.27 -11.72
CA ILE A 360 14.41 -2.15 -10.77
C ILE A 360 15.68 -1.34 -11.03
N VAL A 361 16.84 -2.01 -11.17
CA VAL A 361 18.12 -1.36 -11.46
C VAL A 361 18.09 -0.64 -12.81
N ASP A 362 17.48 -1.25 -13.85
CA ASP A 362 17.28 -0.63 -15.16
C ASP A 362 16.54 0.70 -15.08
N GLU A 363 15.47 0.77 -14.29
CA GLU A 363 14.68 1.99 -14.13
C GLU A 363 15.41 3.06 -13.30
N LEU A 364 16.21 2.68 -12.29
CA LEU A 364 16.95 3.59 -11.42
C LEU A 364 18.25 4.12 -12.05
N ALA A 365 18.88 3.36 -12.95
CA ALA A 365 20.16 3.71 -13.58
C ALA A 365 20.22 5.13 -14.18
N PRO A 366 19.17 5.68 -14.83
CA PRO A 366 19.19 7.04 -15.39
C PRO A 366 19.32 8.19 -14.39
N ILE A 367 19.22 7.94 -13.08
CA ILE A 367 19.39 8.97 -12.03
C ILE A 367 20.49 8.64 -11.03
N ALA A 368 20.89 7.37 -10.93
CA ALA A 368 21.84 6.91 -9.92
C ALA A 368 23.27 7.38 -10.25
N ALA A 369 23.82 8.24 -9.39
CA ALA A 369 25.23 8.63 -9.44
C ALA A 369 26.13 7.63 -8.67
N HIS A 370 25.56 7.00 -7.64
CA HIS A 370 26.20 5.96 -6.84
C HIS A 370 25.12 5.05 -6.23
N VAL A 371 25.28 3.74 -6.37
CA VAL A 371 24.47 2.73 -5.70
C VAL A 371 25.18 2.25 -4.42
N PHE A 372 24.46 2.23 -3.31
CA PHE A 372 24.89 1.67 -2.04
C PHE A 372 24.06 0.41 -1.81
N ALA A 373 24.58 -0.72 -2.30
CA ALA A 373 23.87 -2.00 -2.24
C ALA A 373 23.92 -2.56 -0.83
N THR A 374 22.78 -3.02 -0.33
CA THR A 374 22.64 -3.63 0.99
C THR A 374 21.63 -4.79 0.96
N THR A 375 21.71 -5.66 1.96
CA THR A 375 20.80 -6.78 2.15
C THR A 375 19.74 -6.40 3.19
N PRO A 376 18.44 -6.33 2.85
CA PRO A 376 17.37 -6.16 3.85
C PRO A 376 17.42 -7.26 4.92
N ASN A 377 16.97 -7.00 6.15
CA ASN A 377 17.01 -7.98 7.24
C ASN A 377 15.91 -9.06 7.08
N SER A 378 16.12 -9.97 6.13
CA SER A 378 15.19 -11.04 5.80
C SER A 378 15.90 -12.23 5.20
N ASP A 379 15.44 -13.44 5.54
CA ASP A 379 15.82 -14.69 4.85
C ASP A 379 15.45 -14.69 3.35
N ARG A 380 14.67 -13.68 2.91
CA ARG A 380 14.19 -13.49 1.53
C ARG A 380 14.93 -12.38 0.78
N ALA A 381 15.98 -11.80 1.33
CA ALA A 381 16.77 -10.80 0.63
C ALA A 381 17.69 -11.45 -0.42
N ASP A 382 17.88 -10.79 -1.56
CA ASP A 382 19.04 -11.08 -2.41
C ASP A 382 20.30 -10.57 -1.72
N GLY A 383 21.43 -11.19 -2.04
CA GLY A 383 22.71 -10.68 -1.58
C GLY A 383 23.00 -9.32 -2.22
N ALA A 384 23.47 -8.37 -1.43
CA ALA A 384 23.92 -7.06 -1.93
C ALA A 384 24.92 -7.16 -3.12
N GLU A 385 25.65 -8.27 -3.23
CA GLU A 385 26.52 -8.61 -4.36
C GLU A 385 25.77 -8.73 -5.70
N GLU A 386 24.56 -9.31 -5.72
CA GLU A 386 23.77 -9.43 -6.96
C GLU A 386 23.31 -8.06 -7.47
N ILE A 387 22.93 -7.17 -6.55
CA ILE A 387 22.60 -5.77 -6.87
C ILE A 387 23.84 -5.05 -7.42
N ALA A 388 25.02 -5.33 -6.86
CA ALA A 388 26.27 -4.76 -7.33
C ALA A 388 26.60 -5.23 -8.76
N ASP A 389 26.52 -6.53 -9.04
CA ASP A 389 26.73 -7.08 -10.39
C ASP A 389 25.78 -6.44 -11.42
N LEU A 390 24.50 -6.27 -11.05
CA LEU A 390 23.50 -5.64 -11.92
C LEU A 390 23.81 -4.15 -12.17
N ALA A 391 24.26 -3.43 -11.15
CA ALA A 391 24.64 -2.02 -11.23
C ALA A 391 25.91 -1.82 -12.08
N GLU A 392 26.94 -2.64 -11.86
CA GLU A 392 28.18 -2.61 -12.64
C GLU A 392 27.94 -2.91 -14.12
N ALA A 393 27.03 -3.86 -14.42
CA ALA A 393 26.63 -4.17 -15.79
C ALA A 393 25.96 -2.98 -16.53
N ARG A 394 25.59 -1.91 -15.81
CA ARG A 394 25.03 -0.65 -16.33
C ARG A 394 25.98 0.54 -16.15
N ASP A 395 27.27 0.26 -15.95
CA ASP A 395 28.33 1.26 -15.74
C ASP A 395 28.08 2.19 -14.54
N LEU A 396 27.28 1.75 -13.57
CA LEU A 396 27.03 2.51 -12.33
C LEU A 396 28.17 2.28 -11.33
N ARG A 397 28.50 3.33 -10.57
CA ARG A 397 29.34 3.17 -9.38
C ARG A 397 28.53 2.46 -8.31
N VAL A 398 29.12 1.45 -7.67
CA VAL A 398 28.47 0.72 -6.58
C VAL A 398 29.44 0.45 -5.43
N THR A 399 28.92 0.44 -4.21
CA THR A 399 29.57 -0.10 -3.01
C THR A 399 28.63 -1.06 -2.31
N VAL A 400 29.18 -2.14 -1.75
CA VAL A 400 28.44 -3.17 -1.03
C VAL A 400 28.61 -2.95 0.47
N HIS A 401 27.50 -3.05 1.21
CA HIS A 401 27.45 -2.88 2.66
C HIS A 401 26.73 -4.06 3.30
N ASP A 402 27.15 -4.42 4.52
CA ASP A 402 26.60 -5.57 5.25
C ASP A 402 25.16 -5.34 5.72
N ASP A 403 24.82 -4.08 6.03
CA ASP A 403 23.51 -3.68 6.52
C ASP A 403 23.10 -2.28 6.07
N LEU A 404 21.81 -1.96 6.30
CA LEU A 404 21.25 -0.64 5.97
C LEU A 404 21.95 0.49 6.72
N SER A 405 22.40 0.27 7.96
CA SER A 405 23.05 1.32 8.76
C SER A 405 24.32 1.80 8.06
N GLY A 406 25.20 0.88 7.67
CA GLY A 406 26.44 1.18 6.95
C GLY A 406 26.17 1.79 5.57
N ALA A 407 25.20 1.26 4.83
CA ALA A 407 24.83 1.79 3.52
C ALA A 407 24.28 3.22 3.61
N ALA A 408 23.40 3.49 4.58
CA ALA A 408 22.80 4.80 4.79
C ALA A 408 23.82 5.83 5.30
N GLU A 409 24.71 5.44 6.21
CA GLU A 409 25.83 6.27 6.68
C GLU A 409 26.73 6.67 5.51
N ALA A 410 27.20 5.72 4.70
CA ALA A 410 28.05 5.98 3.54
C ALA A 410 27.36 6.86 2.49
N ALA A 411 26.06 6.62 2.25
CA ALA A 411 25.27 7.43 1.31
C ALA A 411 25.09 8.87 1.80
N ARG A 412 24.82 9.06 3.11
CA ARG A 412 24.70 10.38 3.73
C ARG A 412 26.02 11.13 3.72
N GLU A 413 27.14 10.47 4.04
CA GLU A 413 28.47 11.07 3.93
C GLU A 413 28.77 11.51 2.49
N TRP A 414 28.51 10.64 1.50
CA TRP A 414 28.68 10.96 0.09
C TRP A 414 27.83 12.16 -0.37
N ALA A 415 26.59 12.26 0.13
CA ALA A 415 25.67 13.34 -0.21
C ALA A 415 26.07 14.66 0.48
N ALA A 416 26.56 14.61 1.72
CA ALA A 416 27.01 15.79 2.46
C ALA A 416 28.21 16.50 1.79
N ALA A 417 28.92 15.84 0.88
CA ALA A 417 30.03 16.43 0.13
C ALA A 417 29.58 17.47 -0.93
N SER A 418 28.28 17.62 -1.23
CA SER A 418 27.75 18.60 -2.19
C SER A 418 26.28 18.90 -1.96
N ASP A 419 25.88 20.18 -1.97
CA ASP A 419 24.48 20.60 -1.87
C ASP A 419 23.61 20.19 -3.08
N ARG A 420 24.23 19.65 -4.15
CA ARG A 420 23.55 19.13 -5.35
C ARG A 420 23.29 17.62 -5.28
N ARG A 421 23.61 16.97 -4.16
CA ARG A 421 23.41 15.53 -3.93
C ARG A 421 22.30 15.26 -2.93
N ALA A 422 21.57 14.18 -3.18
CA ALA A 422 20.57 13.65 -2.26
C ALA A 422 20.61 12.12 -2.24
N VAL A 423 20.02 11.54 -1.20
CA VAL A 423 19.91 10.09 -1.02
C VAL A 423 18.46 9.66 -1.17
N VAL A 424 18.25 8.54 -1.85
CA VAL A 424 16.99 7.79 -1.82
C VAL A 424 17.26 6.36 -1.37
N ILE A 425 16.49 5.88 -0.40
CA ILE A 425 16.51 4.50 0.10
C ILE A 425 15.28 3.79 -0.47
N ALA A 426 15.49 2.74 -1.27
CA ALA A 426 14.41 2.03 -1.96
C ALA A 426 14.75 0.56 -2.26
N GLY A 427 13.82 -0.17 -2.88
CA GLY A 427 14.00 -1.54 -3.36
C GLY A 427 13.09 -2.58 -2.68
N SER A 428 12.62 -2.29 -1.47
CA SER A 428 11.66 -3.14 -0.78
C SER A 428 10.89 -2.36 0.29
N VAL A 429 9.68 -2.86 0.60
CA VAL A 429 8.89 -2.30 1.72
C VAL A 429 9.60 -2.52 3.06
N LEU A 430 10.33 -3.63 3.22
CA LEU A 430 11.09 -3.94 4.43
C LEU A 430 12.22 -2.93 4.65
N LEU A 431 13.04 -2.67 3.63
CA LEU A 431 14.12 -1.69 3.72
C LEU A 431 13.58 -0.28 4.01
N ALA A 432 12.43 0.07 3.42
CA ALA A 432 11.76 1.33 3.73
C ALA A 432 11.36 1.42 5.21
N GLY A 433 10.81 0.34 5.80
CA GLY A 433 10.48 0.28 7.22
C GLY A 433 11.70 0.40 8.13
N GLU A 434 12.76 -0.36 7.84
CA GLU A 434 14.03 -0.28 8.56
C GLU A 434 14.63 1.13 8.50
N ALA A 435 14.56 1.79 7.34
CA ALA A 435 15.07 3.14 7.15
C ALA A 435 14.29 4.19 7.95
N LEU A 436 12.97 4.02 8.09
CA LEU A 436 12.15 4.91 8.92
C LEU A 436 12.50 4.77 10.40
N GLY A 437 12.67 3.53 10.88
CA GLY A 437 13.11 3.25 12.25
C GLY A 437 14.49 3.84 12.54
N LEU A 438 15.45 3.63 11.62
CA LEU A 438 16.81 4.17 11.74
C LEU A 438 16.82 5.70 11.74
N ALA A 439 16.11 6.32 10.79
CA ALA A 439 16.05 7.78 10.68
C ALA A 439 15.43 8.45 11.91
N SER A 440 14.44 7.80 12.53
CA SER A 440 13.83 8.26 13.78
C SER A 440 14.79 8.12 14.96
N ALA A 441 15.46 6.97 15.09
CA ALA A 441 16.39 6.69 16.18
C ALA A 441 17.61 7.63 16.19
N GLU A 442 18.09 8.03 15.01
CA GLU A 442 19.24 8.90 14.82
C GLU A 442 18.89 10.38 14.57
N ASP A 443 17.61 10.75 14.63
CA ASP A 443 17.11 12.11 14.39
C ASP A 443 17.69 12.76 13.11
N TRP A 444 17.53 12.09 11.96
CA TRP A 444 18.11 12.56 10.68
C TRP A 444 17.59 13.94 10.23
N LYS A 445 16.51 14.44 10.84
CA LYS A 445 16.00 15.79 10.61
C LYS A 445 16.82 16.88 11.33
N ALA A 446 17.58 16.55 12.37
CA ALA A 446 18.48 17.50 13.04
C ALA A 446 19.71 17.88 12.20
N GLY A 447 20.00 17.13 11.14
CA GLY A 447 21.12 17.33 10.23
C GLY A 447 22.30 16.40 10.50
N TRP A 448 23.20 16.31 9.52
CA TRP A 448 24.38 15.44 9.55
C TRP A 448 25.55 16.12 10.27
N SER A 449 26.12 15.43 11.26
CA SER A 449 27.43 15.75 11.84
C SER A 449 28.40 14.62 11.50
N ALA A 450 29.45 14.95 10.77
CA ALA A 450 30.54 14.03 10.41
C ALA A 450 31.36 13.58 11.63
#